data_AF-A0A952LYS0-F1
#
_entry.id   AF-A0A952LYS0-F1
#
_cell.length_a   1.000
_cell.length_b   1.000
_cell.length_c   1.000
_cell.angle_alpha   90.00
_cell.angle_beta   90.00
_cell.angle_gamma   90.00
#
_symmetry.space_group_name_H-M   'P 1'
#
loop_
_entity.id
_entity.type
_entity.pdbx_description
1 polymer ?
#
loop_
_entity_poly.entity_id
_entity_poly.type
_entity_poly.pdbx_seq_one_letter_code
_entity_poly.pdbx_strand_id
1 'polypeptide(L)'
;MLIRFIIAIVVLMNVLVAAGASANSLSLVKATWPSDAERVRRNYRDTSQFLHSGYGFYLDGAPAQIAKISRWLDKIYQLPIGRQTIDAIMESQNRLIVRHSTYALVASGRTSAPVTRHLSDGVGEDVVILFDARIPDEGSHHVYDSHRQPIAFNALHNLFHELSHANHMLNGSWLYFDSEGQAIREENVFRRQLAEMLGLDKIELRVGQRGRQVWFP
;
A
#
# COMPACT_ATOMS: atom_id res chain seq x y z
N MET A 1 14.81 40.54 24.56
CA MET A 1 13.45 40.06 24.22
C MET A 1 13.56 39.23 22.95
N LEU A 2 13.87 37.94 23.07
CA LEU A 2 12.93 36.80 23.11
C LEU A 2 12.21 36.59 21.76
N ILE A 3 12.76 35.72 20.90
CA ILE A 3 12.08 34.65 20.15
C ILE A 3 13.18 33.61 19.85
N ARG A 4 13.35 32.70 20.80
CA ARG A 4 13.86 31.31 20.67
C ARG A 4 12.80 30.46 21.39
N PHE A 5 12.69 29.16 21.08
CA PHE A 5 11.62 28.21 21.45
C PHE A 5 10.40 28.35 20.51
N ILE A 6 9.99 27.37 19.69
CA ILE A 6 9.76 25.94 19.98
C ILE A 6 10.04 25.12 18.69
N ILE A 7 11.20 24.46 18.63
CA ILE A 7 11.44 23.24 17.83
C ILE A 7 11.93 22.22 18.85
N ALA A 8 11.02 21.58 19.58
CA ALA A 8 11.35 20.58 20.60
C ALA A 8 10.13 19.79 21.11
N ILE A 9 9.31 19.16 20.24
CA ILE A 9 8.39 18.08 20.66
C ILE A 9 8.22 17.07 19.51
N VAL A 10 9.26 16.28 19.21
CA VAL A 10 9.13 14.95 18.54
C VAL A 10 10.28 14.00 18.93
N VAL A 11 11.43 14.49 19.42
CA VAL A 11 12.63 13.62 19.60
C VAL A 11 12.74 12.95 20.99
N LEU A 12 11.77 13.10 21.90
CA LEU A 12 11.93 12.61 23.28
C LEU A 12 10.83 11.65 23.75
N MET A 13 10.64 10.51 23.07
CA MET A 13 10.04 9.30 23.69
C MET A 13 10.60 7.98 23.09
N ASN A 14 11.90 7.95 22.78
CA ASN A 14 12.62 6.70 22.43
C ASN A 14 13.74 6.35 23.42
N VAL A 15 13.74 6.94 24.62
CA VAL A 15 14.74 6.64 25.66
C VAL A 15 14.03 6.52 27.00
N LEU A 16 13.24 5.46 27.22
CA LEU A 16 12.81 4.98 28.55
C LEU A 16 11.97 3.68 28.48
N VAL A 17 12.47 2.64 27.82
CA VAL A 17 12.09 1.23 28.13
C VAL A 17 13.32 0.30 28.03
N ALA A 18 14.49 0.82 28.40
CA ALA A 18 15.72 0.05 28.51
C ALA A 18 16.20 0.02 29.97
N ALA A 19 15.32 -0.40 30.88
CA ALA A 19 15.70 -0.82 32.23
C ALA A 19 14.52 -1.58 32.86
N GLY A 20 14.64 -2.90 32.95
CA GLY A 20 13.77 -3.72 33.81
C GLY A 20 12.80 -4.65 33.10
N ALA A 21 13.30 -5.74 32.51
CA ALA A 21 12.56 -7.00 32.44
C ALA A 21 13.56 -8.15 32.29
N SER A 22 13.77 -8.89 33.38
CA SER A 22 14.54 -10.12 33.41
C SER A 22 13.78 -11.26 32.73
N ALA A 23 14.51 -12.05 31.95
CA ALA A 23 14.32 -13.47 31.66
C ALA A 23 12.90 -14.07 31.79
N ASN A 24 12.25 -14.35 30.65
CA ASN A 24 12.01 -15.73 30.21
C ASN A 24 11.35 -15.81 28.83
N SER A 25 12.01 -16.61 27.96
CA SER A 25 11.46 -17.46 26.91
C SER A 25 10.31 -16.93 26.03
N LEU A 26 10.66 -16.37 24.87
CA LEU A 26 10.02 -16.73 23.60
C LEU A 26 11.11 -16.72 22.54
N SER A 27 11.51 -17.91 22.11
CA SER A 27 12.38 -18.10 20.94
C SER A 27 11.66 -17.57 19.72
N LEU A 28 11.89 -16.29 19.39
CA LEU A 28 11.61 -15.76 18.07
C LEU A 28 12.44 -16.59 17.10
N VAL A 29 11.78 -17.46 16.33
CA VAL A 29 12.37 -18.03 15.12
C VAL A 29 12.70 -16.83 14.24
N LYS A 30 13.96 -16.43 14.29
CA LYS A 30 14.53 -15.38 13.44
C LYS A 30 14.57 -16.00 12.05
N ALA A 31 13.46 -15.89 11.32
CA ALA A 31 13.45 -16.17 9.89
C ALA A 31 14.43 -15.18 9.26
N THR A 32 15.66 -15.63 9.07
CA THR A 32 16.70 -14.93 8.33
C THR A 32 16.29 -14.94 6.88
N TRP A 33 15.51 -13.92 6.49
CA TRP A 33 15.26 -13.61 5.09
C TRP A 33 16.53 -12.97 4.51
N PRO A 34 16.85 -13.22 3.22
CA PRO A 34 18.10 -12.75 2.63
C PRO A 34 18.24 -11.23 2.76
N SER A 35 19.45 -10.77 3.00
CA SER A 35 19.85 -9.35 2.92
C SER A 35 19.46 -8.73 1.57
N ASP A 36 19.40 -7.39 1.49
CA ASP A 36 19.15 -6.58 0.27
C ASP A 36 19.94 -6.98 -1.00
N ALA A 37 20.93 -7.88 -0.89
CA ALA A 37 21.77 -8.41 -1.96
C ALA A 37 21.06 -9.25 -3.04
N GLU A 38 19.78 -9.62 -2.87
CA GLU A 38 19.03 -10.46 -3.83
C GLU A 38 17.80 -9.76 -4.43
N ARG A 39 17.75 -8.42 -4.34
CA ARG A 39 16.63 -7.64 -4.89
C ARG A 39 16.66 -7.64 -6.40
N VAL A 40 15.54 -8.03 -7.01
CA VAL A 40 15.33 -7.96 -8.45
C VAL A 40 14.18 -7.01 -8.76
N ARG A 41 14.17 -6.48 -9.98
CA ARG A 41 13.03 -5.74 -10.54
C ARG A 41 12.46 -6.54 -11.69
N ARG A 42 11.14 -6.74 -11.68
CA ARG A 42 10.41 -7.44 -12.75
C ARG A 42 9.22 -6.62 -13.19
N ASN A 43 8.92 -6.63 -14.48
CA ASN A 43 7.64 -6.10 -14.96
C ASN A 43 6.53 -7.09 -14.53
N TYR A 44 5.37 -6.58 -14.12
CA TYR A 44 4.27 -7.42 -13.64
C TYR A 44 3.68 -8.31 -14.74
N ARG A 45 3.58 -7.82 -15.97
CA ARG A 45 3.03 -8.57 -17.12
C ARG A 45 4.06 -9.12 -18.08
N ASP A 46 5.27 -8.58 -18.04
CA ASP A 46 6.39 -9.08 -18.83
C ASP A 46 7.40 -9.80 -17.94
N THR A 47 7.55 -11.11 -18.15
CA THR A 47 8.54 -11.94 -17.45
C THR A 47 9.92 -11.87 -18.09
N SER A 48 10.08 -11.11 -19.18
CA SER A 48 11.37 -10.89 -19.81
C SER A 48 12.34 -10.21 -18.82
N GLN A 49 13.61 -10.59 -18.92
CA GLN A 49 14.70 -9.98 -18.15
C GLN A 49 15.07 -8.58 -18.67
N PHE A 50 14.43 -8.11 -19.75
CA PHE A 50 14.75 -6.86 -20.41
C PHE A 50 13.70 -5.81 -20.04
N LEU A 51 14.13 -4.72 -19.41
CA LEU A 51 13.23 -3.61 -19.09
C LEU A 51 12.87 -2.88 -20.40
N HIS A 52 11.61 -2.93 -20.81
CA HIS A 52 11.09 -2.04 -21.83
C HIS A 52 11.11 -0.59 -21.31
N SER A 53 11.46 0.36 -22.19
CA SER A 53 11.86 1.72 -21.82
C SER A 53 10.76 2.53 -21.10
N GLY A 54 11.18 3.31 -20.10
CA GLY A 54 10.50 4.50 -19.57
C GLY A 54 9.28 4.28 -18.67
N TYR A 55 8.36 3.40 -19.07
CA TYR A 55 7.00 3.31 -18.54
C TYR A 55 6.67 1.88 -18.07
N GLY A 56 5.54 1.72 -17.37
CA GLY A 56 4.99 0.41 -17.01
C GLY A 56 4.98 0.09 -15.51
N PHE A 57 4.52 -1.13 -15.18
CA PHE A 57 4.28 -1.59 -13.82
C PHE A 57 5.34 -2.60 -13.38
N TYR A 58 6.17 -2.19 -12.41
CA TYR A 58 7.28 -2.99 -11.90
C TYR A 58 7.10 -3.40 -10.44
N LEU A 59 7.61 -4.59 -10.11
CA LEU A 59 7.73 -5.12 -8.76
C LEU A 59 9.22 -5.16 -8.37
N ASP A 60 9.54 -4.66 -7.19
CA ASP A 60 10.92 -4.50 -6.68
C ASP A 60 11.05 -5.14 -5.30
N GLY A 61 11.82 -6.22 -5.19
CA GLY A 61 11.99 -6.99 -3.95
C GLY A 61 12.70 -8.33 -4.17
N ALA A 62 12.78 -9.16 -3.13
CA ALA A 62 13.26 -10.53 -3.26
C ALA A 62 12.27 -11.38 -4.09
N PRO A 63 12.71 -12.43 -4.80
CA PRO A 63 11.83 -13.23 -5.67
C PRO A 63 10.57 -13.76 -4.98
N ALA A 64 10.67 -14.22 -3.73
CA ALA A 64 9.52 -14.70 -2.95
C ALA A 64 8.50 -13.59 -2.63
N GLN A 65 8.98 -12.36 -2.39
CA GLN A 65 8.14 -11.20 -2.11
C GLN A 65 7.41 -10.75 -3.38
N ILE A 66 8.14 -10.68 -4.50
CA ILE A 66 7.57 -10.39 -5.82
C ILE A 66 6.48 -11.40 -6.15
N ALA A 67 6.77 -12.70 -6.01
CA ALA A 67 5.78 -13.75 -6.29
C ALA A 67 4.51 -13.60 -5.43
N LYS A 68 4.64 -13.16 -4.16
CA LYS A 68 3.48 -12.93 -3.29
C LYS A 68 2.67 -11.70 -3.72
N ILE A 69 3.32 -10.58 -4.03
CA ILE A 69 2.66 -9.38 -4.55
C ILE A 69 1.98 -9.67 -5.90
N SER A 70 2.66 -10.38 -6.81
CA SER A 70 2.08 -10.81 -8.09
C SER A 70 0.78 -11.60 -7.90
N ARG A 71 0.74 -12.57 -6.97
CA ARG A 71 -0.50 -13.33 -6.70
C ARG A 71 -1.64 -12.44 -6.19
N TRP A 72 -1.34 -11.41 -5.40
CA TRP A 72 -2.36 -10.45 -4.98
C TRP A 72 -2.84 -9.60 -6.15
N LEU A 73 -1.93 -9.16 -7.03
CA LEU A 73 -2.29 -8.45 -8.25
C LEU A 73 -3.14 -9.31 -9.20
N ASP A 74 -2.82 -10.61 -9.33
CA ASP A 74 -3.60 -11.54 -10.16
C ASP A 74 -5.04 -11.65 -9.63
N LYS A 75 -5.21 -11.78 -8.30
CA LYS A 75 -6.53 -11.79 -7.65
C LYS A 75 -7.28 -10.48 -7.85
N ILE A 76 -6.59 -9.34 -7.73
CA ILE A 76 -7.18 -8.02 -8.00
C ILE A 76 -7.66 -7.96 -9.46
N TYR A 77 -6.83 -8.41 -10.40
CA TYR A 77 -7.12 -8.38 -11.84
C TYR A 77 -8.31 -9.25 -12.26
N GLN A 78 -8.70 -10.25 -11.46
CA GLN A 78 -9.88 -11.07 -11.72
C GLN A 78 -11.19 -10.27 -11.57
N LEU A 79 -11.19 -9.20 -10.77
CA LEU A 79 -12.37 -8.37 -10.51
C LEU A 79 -12.48 -7.23 -11.53
N PRO A 80 -13.69 -6.85 -12.01
CA PRO A 80 -13.86 -5.80 -13.01
C PRO A 80 -13.18 -4.45 -12.69
N ILE A 81 -13.35 -3.93 -11.47
CA ILE A 81 -12.70 -2.66 -11.09
C ILE A 81 -11.18 -2.83 -10.98
N GLY A 82 -10.70 -3.97 -10.46
CA GLY A 82 -9.27 -4.27 -10.38
C GLY A 82 -8.61 -4.39 -11.75
N ARG A 83 -9.30 -5.01 -12.71
CA ARG A 83 -8.91 -5.06 -14.12
C ARG A 83 -8.78 -3.66 -14.71
N GLN A 84 -9.83 -2.84 -14.57
CA GLN A 84 -9.84 -1.47 -15.07
C GLN A 84 -8.68 -0.64 -14.49
N THR A 85 -8.45 -0.70 -13.17
CA THR A 85 -7.36 0.02 -12.51
C THR A 85 -6.00 -0.45 -13.01
N ILE A 86 -5.75 -1.77 -13.09
CA ILE A 86 -4.46 -2.29 -13.55
C ILE A 86 -4.22 -1.98 -15.03
N ASP A 87 -5.23 -2.09 -15.88
CA ASP A 87 -5.10 -1.77 -17.31
C ASP A 87 -4.81 -0.27 -17.51
N ALA A 88 -5.51 0.62 -16.78
CA ALA A 88 -5.23 2.06 -16.82
C ALA A 88 -3.80 2.41 -16.33
N ILE A 89 -3.30 1.72 -15.31
CA ILE A 89 -1.90 1.86 -14.86
C ILE A 89 -0.92 1.43 -15.96
N MET A 90 -1.19 0.30 -16.62
CA MET A 90 -0.31 -0.24 -17.66
C MET A 90 -0.30 0.61 -18.94
N GLU A 91 -1.41 1.28 -19.25
CA GLU A 91 -1.56 2.17 -20.40
C GLU A 91 -1.01 3.58 -20.14
N SER A 92 -0.76 3.94 -18.88
CA SER A 92 -0.18 5.23 -18.51
C SER A 92 1.20 5.43 -19.13
N GLN A 93 1.50 6.68 -19.48
CA GLN A 93 2.83 7.09 -19.95
C GLN A 93 3.76 7.41 -18.77
N ASN A 94 3.57 6.74 -17.64
CA ASN A 94 4.37 6.91 -16.42
C ASN A 94 4.73 5.53 -15.86
N ARG A 95 5.65 5.50 -14.91
CA ARG A 95 6.09 4.27 -14.28
C ARG A 95 5.49 4.09 -12.91
N LEU A 96 4.95 2.90 -12.64
CA LEU A 96 4.61 2.42 -11.30
C LEU A 96 5.68 1.44 -10.80
N ILE A 97 6.16 1.64 -9.58
CA ILE A 97 6.98 0.65 -8.86
C ILE A 97 6.29 0.27 -7.55
N VAL A 98 5.88 -0.99 -7.41
CA VAL A 98 5.53 -1.57 -6.11
C VAL A 98 6.78 -2.19 -5.51
N ARG A 99 7.30 -1.56 -4.45
CA ARG A 99 8.53 -1.96 -3.78
C ARG A 99 8.24 -2.57 -2.42
N HIS A 100 8.79 -3.75 -2.17
CA HIS A 100 8.81 -4.31 -0.82
C HIS A 100 9.55 -3.37 0.14
N SER A 101 8.91 -3.02 1.25
CA SER A 101 9.53 -2.22 2.31
C SER A 101 8.96 -2.56 3.68
N THR A 102 9.83 -2.94 4.61
CA THR A 102 9.44 -3.15 6.01
C THR A 102 9.04 -1.85 6.71
N TYR A 103 9.44 -0.70 6.18
CA TYR A 103 9.02 0.62 6.65
C TYR A 103 7.58 0.96 6.28
N ALA A 104 6.98 0.23 5.31
CA ALA A 104 5.59 0.40 4.93
C ALA A 104 4.61 -0.15 5.99
N LEU A 105 5.11 -0.83 7.03
CA LEU A 105 4.28 -1.35 8.11
C LEU A 105 3.35 -0.27 8.63
N VAL A 106 3.84 0.86 9.13
CA VAL A 106 3.06 1.88 9.89
C VAL A 106 1.80 2.40 9.18
N ALA A 107 1.71 2.29 7.85
CA ALA A 107 0.57 2.75 7.06
C ALA A 107 -0.12 1.64 6.26
N SER A 108 0.28 0.37 6.43
CA SER A 108 -0.08 -0.79 5.60
C SER A 108 0.36 -0.68 4.14
N GLY A 109 0.63 0.51 3.63
CA GLY A 109 1.18 0.80 2.33
C GLY A 109 1.53 2.28 2.30
N ARG A 110 2.27 2.71 1.28
CA ARG A 110 2.46 4.14 1.05
C ARG A 110 2.68 4.40 -0.42
N THR A 111 1.70 5.07 -1.03
CA THR A 111 1.82 5.61 -2.38
C THR A 111 2.47 7.00 -2.36
N SER A 112 3.37 7.25 -3.30
CA SER A 112 4.08 8.54 -3.41
C SER A 112 4.48 8.85 -4.85
N ALA A 113 4.47 10.14 -5.17
CA ALA A 113 4.88 10.71 -6.46
C ALA A 113 5.54 12.08 -6.22
N PRO A 114 6.34 12.61 -7.18
CA PRO A 114 6.75 14.00 -7.18
C PRO A 114 5.54 14.95 -7.10
N VAL A 115 5.59 15.94 -6.19
CA VAL A 115 4.49 16.91 -6.04
C VAL A 115 4.61 17.99 -7.10
N THR A 116 3.97 17.76 -8.25
CA THR A 116 3.92 18.70 -9.36
C THR A 116 2.47 18.96 -9.79
N ARG A 117 2.26 19.88 -10.73
CA ARG A 117 0.94 20.10 -11.35
C ARG A 117 0.42 18.87 -12.12
N HIS A 118 1.32 17.99 -12.55
CA HIS A 118 0.99 16.86 -13.41
C HIS A 118 0.12 15.81 -12.73
N LEU A 119 0.11 15.80 -11.39
CA LEU A 119 -0.80 14.96 -10.62
C LEU A 119 -2.28 15.29 -10.84
N SER A 120 -2.62 16.45 -11.41
CA SER A 120 -4.01 16.93 -11.54
C SER A 120 -4.41 17.48 -12.92
N ASP A 121 -3.50 17.49 -13.90
CA ASP A 121 -3.73 18.08 -15.23
C ASP A 121 -3.88 17.04 -16.36
N GLY A 122 -4.01 15.75 -16.01
CA GLY A 122 -4.13 14.65 -16.95
C GLY A 122 -2.81 14.09 -17.48
N VAL A 123 -1.65 14.65 -17.10
CA VAL A 123 -0.33 14.13 -17.53
C VAL A 123 0.16 12.99 -16.62
N GLY A 124 -0.01 13.15 -15.31
CA GLY A 124 0.46 12.21 -14.29
C GLY A 124 1.97 12.25 -14.04
N GLU A 125 2.41 11.43 -13.09
CA GLU A 125 3.81 11.33 -12.64
C GLU A 125 4.22 9.88 -12.40
N ASP A 126 5.53 9.63 -12.33
CA ASP A 126 6.07 8.37 -11.82
C ASP A 126 5.65 8.14 -10.35
N VAL A 127 5.17 6.93 -10.06
CA VAL A 127 4.65 6.56 -8.74
C VAL A 127 5.42 5.40 -8.13
N VAL A 128 5.66 5.49 -6.83
CA VAL A 128 6.17 4.39 -6.01
C VAL A 128 5.15 4.05 -4.93
N ILE A 129 4.75 2.78 -4.87
CA ILE A 129 4.07 2.18 -3.74
C ILE A 129 5.11 1.44 -2.90
N LEU A 130 5.28 1.83 -1.64
CA LEU A 130 5.98 1.02 -0.64
C LEU A 130 4.96 0.07 -0.02
N PHE A 131 5.20 -1.24 -0.09
CA PHE A 131 4.27 -2.25 0.40
C PHE A 131 5.01 -3.33 1.20
N ASP A 132 4.49 -3.75 2.35
CA ASP A 132 5.11 -4.84 3.11
C ASP A 132 4.53 -6.20 2.69
N ALA A 133 5.24 -6.89 1.79
CA ALA A 133 4.91 -8.26 1.39
C ALA A 133 4.82 -9.28 2.55
N ARG A 134 5.30 -8.96 3.76
CA ARG A 134 5.18 -9.83 4.95
C ARG A 134 3.80 -9.77 5.60
N ILE A 135 2.96 -8.78 5.26
CA ILE A 135 1.56 -8.72 5.72
C ILE A 135 0.88 -10.07 5.42
N PRO A 136 0.24 -10.70 6.40
CA PRO A 136 -0.44 -11.98 6.18
C PRO A 136 -1.68 -11.76 5.31
N ASP A 137 -2.17 -12.82 4.66
CA ASP A 137 -3.23 -12.70 3.66
C ASP A 137 -4.54 -12.18 4.28
N GLU A 138 -4.80 -12.51 5.55
CA GLU A 138 -5.90 -12.03 6.39
C GLU A 138 -5.77 -10.55 6.80
N GLY A 139 -4.59 -9.96 6.65
CA GLY A 139 -4.29 -8.58 7.05
C GLY A 139 -3.62 -8.45 8.40
N SER A 140 -3.07 -7.26 8.64
CA SER A 140 -2.42 -6.90 9.91
C SER A 140 -3.04 -5.66 10.57
N HIS A 141 -4.07 -5.07 9.98
CA HIS A 141 -4.70 -3.83 10.47
C HIS A 141 -6.22 -3.84 10.28
N HIS A 142 -6.88 -2.91 10.98
CA HIS A 142 -8.30 -2.65 10.82
C HIS A 142 -8.53 -1.22 10.28
N VAL A 143 -9.53 -1.09 9.44
CA VAL A 143 -10.15 0.19 9.04
C VAL A 143 -11.54 0.27 9.67
N TYR A 144 -12.31 1.33 9.40
CA TYR A 144 -13.61 1.54 10.06
C TYR A 144 -14.75 1.74 9.06
N ASP A 145 -15.93 1.24 9.43
CA ASP A 145 -17.19 1.53 8.75
C ASP A 145 -17.82 2.86 9.24
N SER A 146 -19.00 3.20 8.69
CA SER A 146 -19.75 4.40 9.09
C SER A 146 -20.21 4.39 10.56
N HIS A 147 -20.29 3.23 11.19
CA HIS A 147 -20.66 3.02 12.59
C HIS A 147 -19.43 2.89 13.50
N ARG A 148 -18.23 3.15 12.99
CA ARG A 148 -16.93 2.98 13.68
C ARG A 148 -16.68 1.55 14.15
N GLN A 149 -17.28 0.56 13.50
CA GLN A 149 -16.93 -0.83 13.71
C GLN A 149 -15.64 -1.16 12.94
N PRO A 150 -14.72 -1.94 13.54
CA PRO A 150 -13.49 -2.32 12.89
C PRO A 150 -13.76 -3.33 11.77
N ILE A 151 -13.23 -3.03 10.59
CA ILE A 151 -13.27 -3.89 9.40
C ILE A 151 -11.85 -4.44 9.18
N ALA A 152 -11.74 -5.74 8.92
CA ALA A 152 -10.45 -6.33 8.54
C ALA A 152 -9.88 -5.67 7.27
N PHE A 153 -8.64 -5.19 7.36
CA PHE A 153 -7.91 -4.62 6.22
C PHE A 153 -6.82 -5.57 5.77
N ASN A 154 -7.25 -6.51 4.95
CA ASN A 154 -6.40 -7.57 4.41
C ASN A 154 -5.43 -7.06 3.32
N ALA A 155 -4.44 -7.88 2.98
CA ALA A 155 -3.42 -7.49 2.01
C ALA A 155 -3.99 -7.12 0.62
N LEU A 156 -5.08 -7.76 0.20
CA LEU A 156 -5.74 -7.48 -1.08
C LEU A 156 -6.43 -6.11 -1.09
N HIS A 157 -7.25 -5.81 -0.08
CA HIS A 157 -7.92 -4.52 0.05
C HIS A 157 -6.92 -3.39 0.16
N ASN A 158 -5.86 -3.60 0.92
CA ASN A 158 -4.79 -2.64 1.11
C ASN A 158 -3.98 -2.40 -0.16
N LEU A 159 -3.55 -3.46 -0.86
CA LEU A 159 -2.86 -3.30 -2.14
C LEU A 159 -3.74 -2.60 -3.17
N PHE A 160 -5.03 -2.96 -3.25
CA PHE A 160 -5.96 -2.29 -4.16
C PHE A 160 -6.14 -0.80 -3.80
N HIS A 161 -6.25 -0.46 -2.52
CA HIS A 161 -6.32 0.92 -2.06
C HIS A 161 -5.12 1.76 -2.54
N GLU A 162 -3.90 1.24 -2.38
CA GLU A 162 -2.69 1.91 -2.88
C GLU A 162 -2.65 1.97 -4.41
N LEU A 163 -3.18 0.97 -5.12
CA LEU A 163 -3.30 1.00 -6.58
C LEU A 163 -4.29 2.07 -7.05
N SER A 164 -5.38 2.32 -6.33
CA SER A 164 -6.31 3.43 -6.63
C SER A 164 -5.61 4.79 -6.50
N HIS A 165 -4.84 5.01 -5.43
CA HIS A 165 -4.00 6.20 -5.33
C HIS A 165 -3.03 6.32 -6.50
N ALA A 166 -2.32 5.24 -6.81
CA ALA A 166 -1.33 5.23 -7.88
C ALA A 166 -1.96 5.49 -9.25
N ASN A 167 -3.12 4.90 -9.55
CA ASN A 167 -3.85 5.11 -10.79
C ASN A 167 -4.15 6.60 -11.01
N HIS A 168 -4.61 7.30 -9.98
CA HIS A 168 -4.89 8.73 -10.10
C HIS A 168 -3.64 9.58 -10.25
N MET A 169 -2.55 9.24 -9.55
CA MET A 169 -1.28 9.95 -9.68
C MET A 169 -0.61 9.72 -11.04
N LEU A 170 -0.67 8.50 -11.59
CA LEU A 170 -0.11 8.14 -12.90
C LEU A 170 -0.85 8.75 -14.07
N ASN A 171 -2.14 9.04 -13.91
CA ASN A 171 -3.01 9.57 -14.95
C ASN A 171 -3.40 11.04 -14.73
N GLY A 172 -2.78 11.71 -13.75
CA GLY A 172 -2.99 13.13 -13.49
C GLY A 172 -4.42 13.49 -13.09
N SER A 173 -5.13 12.58 -12.42
CA SER A 173 -6.51 12.76 -11.96
C SER A 173 -6.62 12.80 -10.43
N TRP A 174 -5.51 13.08 -9.74
CA TRP A 174 -5.42 13.04 -8.28
C TRP A 174 -6.12 14.23 -7.64
N LEU A 175 -7.08 13.95 -6.78
CA LEU A 175 -7.81 14.97 -6.03
C LEU A 175 -7.07 15.26 -4.71
N TYR A 176 -6.12 16.20 -4.70
CA TYR A 176 -5.26 16.50 -3.53
C TYR A 176 -6.02 16.54 -2.18
N PHE A 177 -7.16 17.25 -2.13
CA PHE A 177 -7.93 17.44 -0.89
C PHE A 177 -8.88 16.27 -0.56
N ASP A 178 -9.14 15.35 -1.49
CA ASP A 178 -10.06 14.22 -1.36
C ASP A 178 -9.40 12.89 -1.80
N SER A 179 -8.08 12.80 -1.75
CA SER A 179 -7.32 11.66 -2.30
C SER A 179 -7.70 10.35 -1.64
N GLU A 180 -7.77 10.35 -0.31
CA GLU A 180 -8.27 9.21 0.47
C GLU A 180 -9.73 8.87 0.17
N GLY A 181 -10.59 9.88 0.03
CA GLY A 181 -12.00 9.65 -0.31
C GLY A 181 -12.15 9.04 -1.70
N GLN A 182 -11.34 9.48 -2.65
CA GLN A 182 -11.26 8.94 -4.01
C GLN A 182 -10.86 7.46 -4.01
N ALA A 183 -9.76 7.12 -3.33
CA ALA A 183 -9.31 5.73 -3.21
C ALA A 183 -10.32 4.85 -2.46
N ILE A 184 -10.96 5.35 -1.39
CA ILE A 184 -11.98 4.59 -0.63
C ILE A 184 -13.23 4.31 -1.47
N ARG A 185 -13.65 5.23 -2.35
CA ARG A 185 -14.81 4.99 -3.24
C ARG A 185 -14.54 3.81 -4.17
N GLU A 186 -13.36 3.75 -4.77
CA GLU A 186 -12.94 2.62 -5.60
C GLU A 186 -12.75 1.34 -4.77
N GLU A 187 -12.11 1.44 -3.61
CA GLU A 187 -11.92 0.31 -2.68
C GLU A 187 -13.26 -0.32 -2.29
N ASN A 188 -14.29 0.49 -2.06
CA ASN A 188 -15.63 0.01 -1.73
C ASN A 188 -16.33 -0.67 -2.93
N VAL A 189 -16.04 -0.25 -4.17
CA VAL A 189 -16.48 -1.00 -5.36
C VAL A 189 -15.77 -2.35 -5.41
N PHE A 190 -14.46 -2.37 -5.18
CA PHE A 190 -13.65 -3.58 -5.16
C PHE A 190 -14.11 -4.58 -4.10
N ARG A 191 -14.35 -4.11 -2.87
CA ARG A 191 -14.89 -4.92 -1.75
C ARG A 191 -16.21 -5.59 -2.11
N ARG A 192 -17.14 -4.86 -2.75
CA ARG A 192 -18.42 -5.42 -3.20
C ARG A 192 -18.22 -6.52 -4.25
N GLN A 193 -17.42 -6.26 -5.28
CA GLN A 193 -17.15 -7.24 -6.33
C GLN A 193 -16.45 -8.49 -5.77
N LEU A 194 -15.51 -8.32 -4.82
CA LEU A 194 -14.85 -9.44 -4.16
C LEU A 194 -15.83 -10.25 -3.32
N ALA A 195 -16.72 -9.60 -2.57
CA ALA A 195 -17.75 -10.26 -1.79
C ALA A 195 -18.72 -11.06 -2.67
N GLU A 196 -19.15 -10.48 -3.79
CA GLU A 196 -19.99 -11.15 -4.80
C GLU A 196 -19.29 -12.39 -5.37
N MET A 197 -18.02 -12.27 -5.75
CA MET A 197 -17.21 -13.40 -6.25
C MET A 197 -17.07 -14.53 -5.22
N LEU A 198 -16.97 -14.19 -3.93
CA LEU A 198 -16.84 -15.15 -2.83
C LEU A 198 -18.19 -15.69 -2.33
N GLY A 199 -19.33 -15.21 -2.86
CA GLY A 199 -20.66 -15.58 -2.40
C GLY A 199 -20.97 -15.13 -0.98
N LEU A 200 -20.44 -13.98 -0.55
CA LEU A 200 -20.67 -13.43 0.78
C LEU A 200 -21.92 -12.55 0.79
N ASP A 201 -22.83 -12.82 1.73
CA ASP A 201 -24.12 -12.11 1.85
C ASP A 201 -23.99 -10.66 2.34
N LYS A 202 -22.88 -10.33 3.03
CA LYS A 202 -22.61 -9.00 3.57
C LYS A 202 -21.14 -8.64 3.41
N ILE A 203 -20.89 -7.37 3.11
CA ILE A 203 -19.56 -6.77 3.13
C ILE A 203 -19.60 -5.43 3.85
N GLU A 204 -18.62 -5.24 4.74
CA GLU A 204 -18.43 -3.97 5.44
C GLU A 204 -17.70 -2.99 4.50
N LEU A 205 -18.23 -1.78 4.41
CA LEU A 205 -17.67 -0.72 3.57
C LEU A 205 -16.93 0.29 4.43
N ARG A 206 -15.74 0.68 3.98
CA ARG A 206 -14.92 1.67 4.66
C ARG A 206 -15.53 3.05 4.51
N VAL A 207 -15.55 3.83 5.59
CA VAL A 207 -15.92 5.25 5.55
C VAL A 207 -14.66 6.12 5.45
N GLY A 208 -14.72 7.16 4.62
CA GLY A 208 -13.68 8.19 4.56
C GLY A 208 -13.76 9.10 5.78
N GLN A 209 -13.14 8.70 6.90
CA GLN A 209 -12.88 9.60 8.02
C GLN A 209 -11.41 10.02 8.02
N ARG A 210 -11.13 11.33 8.12
CA ARG A 210 -9.81 11.81 8.56
C ARG A 210 -9.60 11.35 10.01
N GLY A 211 -8.86 10.27 10.23
CA GLY A 211 -8.34 9.92 11.55
C GLY A 211 -8.25 8.42 11.87
N ARG A 212 -7.01 8.00 12.17
CA ARG A 212 -6.55 6.79 12.88
C ARG A 212 -6.82 5.43 12.21
N GLN A 213 -5.77 4.90 11.57
CA GLN A 213 -5.52 3.46 11.49
C GLN A 213 -5.07 2.97 12.88
N VAL A 214 -5.69 1.92 13.43
CA VAL A 214 -5.35 1.37 14.75
C VAL A 214 -4.70 -0.01 14.60
N TRP A 215 -3.63 -0.21 15.35
CA TRP A 215 -2.71 -1.35 15.30
C TRP A 215 -2.99 -2.36 16.41
N PHE A 216 -2.86 -3.66 16.10
CA PHE A 216 -2.65 -4.70 17.11
C PHE A 216 -1.47 -5.59 16.69
N PRO A 217 -0.51 -5.85 17.59
CA PRO A 217 0.62 -6.75 17.34
C PRO A 217 0.22 -8.23 17.27
#